data_AF-A0A2V8J7B6-F1
#
_entry.id   AF-A0A2V8J7B6-F1
#
_cell.length_a   1.000
_cell.length_b   1.000
_cell.length_c   1.000
_cell.angle_alpha   90.00
_cell.angle_beta   90.00
_cell.angle_gamma   90.00
#
_symmetry.space_group_name_H-M   'P 1'
#
loop_
_entity.id
_entity.type
_entity.pdbx_description
1 polymer ?
#
loop_
_entity_poly.entity_id
_entity_poly.type
_entity_poly.pdbx_seq_one_letter_code
_entity_poly.pdbx_strand_id
1 'polypeptide(L)'
;MRLLARIWMLLAIVVVSGRTASSQDFRLPDGRGKDLVERHCMRCHDAQKLAGPDGGHWPAFGPGKSPEEWQRVMTFMGTYGLTLTKEEMPIVTAYLTKALAGPARPTGVRMAGPIEATIREWKVTPGTRPHDPAVAPDGAVWYTGQASSRLGRLDSSTGEVRNYPLRPDNTKLPYGVGPHGLVA
;
A
#
# COMPACT_ATOMS: atom_id res chain seq x y z
N MET A 1 -38.48 64.34 15.93
CA MET A 1 -39.25 64.06 14.70
C MET A 1 -38.34 63.32 13.73
N ARG A 2 -38.77 62.13 13.30
CA ARG A 2 -38.20 61.23 12.26
C ARG A 2 -36.96 60.42 12.65
N LEU A 3 -36.86 59.13 12.34
CA LEU A 3 -37.81 58.05 12.07
C LEU A 3 -36.95 56.77 12.16
N LEU A 4 -37.54 55.69 12.64
CA LEU A 4 -36.94 54.35 12.76
C LEU A 4 -36.52 53.79 11.38
N ALA A 5 -35.38 53.10 11.31
CA ALA A 5 -35.13 52.11 10.28
C ALA A 5 -34.33 50.94 10.89
N ARG A 6 -35.04 49.92 11.35
CA ARG A 6 -34.47 48.62 11.74
C ARG A 6 -34.22 47.83 10.46
N ILE A 7 -32.95 47.74 10.06
CA ILE A 7 -32.51 46.90 8.94
C ILE A 7 -32.46 45.46 9.45
N TRP A 8 -33.41 44.63 9.00
CA TRP A 8 -33.36 43.19 9.20
C TRP A 8 -32.44 42.58 8.14
N MET A 9 -31.24 42.16 8.54
CA MET A 9 -30.39 41.30 7.69
C MET A 9 -30.96 39.88 7.73
N LEU A 10 -31.61 39.48 6.64
CA LEU A 10 -31.89 38.07 6.36
C LEU A 10 -30.58 37.40 5.95
N LEU A 11 -30.01 36.60 6.85
CA LEU A 11 -28.88 35.72 6.53
C LEU A 11 -29.41 34.56 5.67
N ALA A 12 -29.23 34.64 4.35
CA ALA A 12 -29.43 33.49 3.48
C ALA A 12 -28.26 32.52 3.69
N ILE A 13 -28.47 31.48 4.50
CA ILE A 13 -27.52 30.36 4.60
C ILE A 13 -27.63 29.59 3.29
N VAL A 14 -26.76 29.90 2.33
CA VAL A 14 -26.50 29.02 1.19
C VAL A 14 -25.70 27.84 1.72
N VAL A 15 -26.39 26.74 2.04
CA VAL A 15 -25.75 25.45 2.21
C VAL A 15 -25.25 25.03 0.83
N VAL A 16 -23.99 25.37 0.52
CA VAL A 16 -23.28 24.71 -0.57
C VAL A 16 -23.07 23.29 -0.09
N SER A 17 -23.99 22.40 -0.48
CA SER A 17 -23.74 20.97 -0.44
C SER A 17 -22.51 20.72 -1.29
N GLY A 18 -21.35 20.66 -0.65
CA GLY A 18 -20.12 20.19 -1.26
C GLY A 18 -20.42 18.79 -1.75
N ARG A 19 -20.70 18.67 -3.06
CA ARG A 19 -20.57 17.39 -3.73
C ARG A 19 -19.12 16.99 -3.48
N THR A 20 -18.92 16.02 -2.59
CA THR A 20 -17.67 15.26 -2.60
C THR A 20 -17.47 14.86 -4.06
N ALA A 21 -16.35 15.29 -4.64
CA ALA A 21 -15.96 14.79 -5.94
C ALA A 21 -15.87 13.27 -5.80
N SER A 22 -16.88 12.57 -6.29
CA SER A 22 -16.78 11.15 -6.59
C SER A 22 -15.50 11.02 -7.41
N SER A 23 -14.55 10.21 -6.93
CA SER A 23 -13.37 9.86 -7.70
C SER A 23 -13.86 9.47 -9.08
N GLN A 24 -13.52 10.24 -10.11
CA GLN A 24 -13.81 9.80 -11.47
C GLN A 24 -13.14 8.43 -11.62
N ASP A 25 -13.93 7.41 -11.95
CA ASP A 25 -13.41 6.06 -12.20
C ASP A 25 -12.32 6.18 -13.27
N PHE A 26 -11.06 6.10 -12.84
CA PHE A 26 -9.95 6.28 -13.76
C PHE A 26 -10.03 5.22 -14.85
N ARG A 27 -10.02 5.65 -16.13
CA ARG A 27 -10.01 4.75 -17.28
C ARG A 27 -8.67 4.82 -17.98
N LEU A 28 -8.20 3.65 -18.42
CA LEU A 28 -6.96 3.55 -19.17
C LEU A 28 -7.09 4.28 -20.52
N PRO A 29 -6.14 5.19 -20.85
CA PRO A 29 -6.11 5.87 -22.15
C PRO A 29 -5.99 4.91 -23.33
N ASP A 30 -6.48 5.28 -24.51
CA ASP A 30 -6.34 4.40 -25.68
C ASP A 30 -4.88 4.23 -26.12
N GLY A 31 -4.53 3.00 -26.52
CA GLY A 31 -3.20 2.69 -27.01
C GLY A 31 -2.94 1.19 -27.22
N ARG A 32 -1.88 0.88 -27.97
CA ARG A 32 -1.39 -0.49 -28.17
C ARG A 32 -1.05 -1.10 -26.81
N GLY A 33 -1.70 -2.21 -26.45
CA GLY A 33 -1.51 -2.90 -25.16
C GLY A 33 -2.61 -2.65 -24.13
N LYS A 34 -3.54 -1.72 -24.39
CA LYS A 34 -4.72 -1.51 -23.54
C LYS A 34 -5.54 -2.78 -23.37
N ASP A 35 -5.83 -3.45 -24.48
CA ASP A 35 -6.62 -4.69 -24.51
C ASP A 35 -5.96 -5.81 -23.69
N LEU A 36 -4.62 -5.89 -23.72
CA LEU A 36 -3.85 -6.84 -22.90
C LEU A 36 -4.00 -6.52 -21.41
N VAL A 37 -3.88 -5.25 -21.02
CA VAL A 37 -4.05 -4.85 -19.61
C VAL A 37 -5.47 -5.12 -19.13
N GLU A 38 -6.48 -4.78 -19.92
CA GLU A 38 -7.88 -5.00 -19.57
C GLU A 38 -8.19 -6.50 -19.41
N ARG A 39 -7.69 -7.35 -20.32
CA ARG A 39 -7.95 -8.79 -20.27
C ARG A 39 -7.19 -9.51 -19.15
N HIS A 40 -5.93 -9.15 -18.92
CA HIS A 40 -5.07 -9.90 -17.99
C HIS A 40 -5.07 -9.32 -16.58
N CYS A 41 -5.05 -8.00 -16.43
CA CYS A 41 -4.88 -7.34 -15.14
C CYS A 41 -6.23 -7.02 -14.50
N MET A 42 -7.18 -6.53 -15.30
CA MET A 42 -8.44 -5.99 -14.77
C MET A 42 -9.46 -7.04 -14.32
N ARG A 43 -9.10 -8.33 -14.40
CA ARG A 43 -9.88 -9.43 -13.83
C ARG A 43 -9.88 -9.45 -12.30
N CYS A 44 -8.83 -8.92 -11.68
CA CYS A 44 -8.66 -8.94 -10.22
C CYS A 44 -8.86 -7.56 -9.57
N HIS A 45 -8.60 -6.47 -10.30
CA HIS A 45 -8.79 -5.10 -9.80
C HIS A 45 -9.01 -4.11 -10.95
N ASP A 46 -9.63 -2.97 -10.69
CA ASP A 46 -9.84 -1.95 -11.71
C ASP A 46 -8.55 -1.17 -12.09
N ALA A 47 -8.71 -0.25 -13.05
CA ALA A 47 -7.65 0.64 -13.50
C ALA A 47 -7.29 1.72 -12.47
N GLN A 48 -8.19 2.06 -11.55
CA GLN A 48 -7.91 2.99 -10.47
C GLN A 48 -6.87 2.42 -9.51
N LYS A 49 -6.88 1.10 -9.24
CA LYS A 49 -5.83 0.44 -8.46
C LYS A 49 -4.45 0.49 -9.13
N LEU A 50 -4.41 0.55 -10.46
CA LEU A 50 -3.15 0.72 -11.22
C LEU A 50 -2.63 2.16 -11.18
N ALA A 51 -3.54 3.15 -11.21
CA ALA A 51 -3.23 4.56 -11.40
C ALA A 51 -3.26 5.42 -10.13
N GLY A 52 -3.86 4.92 -9.05
CA GLY A 52 -4.07 5.67 -7.83
C GLY A 52 -2.75 6.14 -7.18
N PRO A 53 -2.77 7.28 -6.46
CA PRO A 53 -1.60 7.80 -5.76
C PRO A 53 -1.02 6.78 -4.76
N ASP A 54 -1.88 5.89 -4.27
CA ASP A 54 -1.50 4.89 -3.27
C ASP A 54 -1.01 3.59 -3.89
N GLY A 55 -1.37 3.28 -5.16
CA GLY A 55 -1.10 1.99 -5.80
C GLY A 55 -1.54 0.73 -5.01
N GLY A 56 -2.21 0.89 -3.86
CA GLY A 56 -2.06 -0.03 -2.73
C GLY A 56 -0.74 0.25 -2.00
N HIS A 57 -0.81 0.62 -0.72
CA HIS A 57 0.20 0.94 0.33
C HIS A 57 1.69 0.59 0.17
N TRP A 58 2.06 -0.25 -0.78
CA TRP A 58 3.40 -0.69 -1.07
C TRP A 58 4.06 0.15 -2.18
N PRO A 59 5.31 0.63 -1.98
CA PRO A 59 6.01 1.51 -2.93
C PRO A 59 6.25 0.88 -4.31
N ALA A 60 5.93 -0.40 -4.52
CA ALA A 60 5.95 -1.02 -5.85
C ALA A 60 4.69 -0.75 -6.70
N PHE A 61 3.71 0.07 -6.29
CA PHE A 61 2.51 0.32 -7.11
C PHE A 61 2.21 1.81 -7.33
N GLY A 62 1.56 2.17 -8.45
CA GLY A 62 1.28 3.56 -8.87
C GLY A 62 2.13 4.08 -10.04
N PRO A 63 1.89 5.32 -10.51
CA PRO A 63 2.47 5.89 -11.74
C PRO A 63 3.99 6.16 -11.66
N GLY A 64 4.59 6.58 -12.77
CA GLY A 64 5.98 7.05 -12.84
C GLY A 64 7.05 5.94 -12.88
N LYS A 65 6.66 4.73 -13.28
CA LYS A 65 7.53 3.56 -13.38
C LYS A 65 8.16 3.41 -14.76
N SER A 66 9.40 2.94 -14.78
CA SER A 66 10.08 2.39 -15.95
C SER A 66 9.47 1.05 -16.42
N PRO A 67 9.75 0.62 -17.66
CA PRO A 67 9.35 -0.71 -18.15
C PRO A 67 9.82 -1.85 -17.25
N GLU A 68 11.04 -1.78 -16.73
CA GLU A 68 11.63 -2.79 -15.84
C GLU A 68 10.91 -2.84 -14.50
N GLU A 69 10.48 -1.69 -13.97
CA GLU A 69 9.68 -1.63 -12.75
C GLU A 69 8.28 -2.20 -12.95
N TRP A 70 7.65 -1.95 -14.11
CA TRP A 70 6.39 -2.60 -14.46
C TRP A 70 6.52 -4.11 -14.61
N GLN A 71 7.63 -4.58 -15.19
CA GLN A 71 7.91 -6.01 -15.28
C GLN A 71 7.99 -6.66 -13.89
N ARG A 72 8.63 -6.01 -12.91
CA ARG A 72 8.68 -6.51 -11.53
C ARG A 72 7.29 -6.61 -10.89
N VAL A 73 6.42 -5.63 -11.13
CA VAL A 73 5.02 -5.68 -10.68
C VAL A 73 4.31 -6.90 -11.27
N MET A 74 4.46 -7.13 -12.57
CA MET A 74 3.82 -8.27 -13.24
C MET A 74 4.40 -9.61 -12.81
N THR A 75 5.72 -9.70 -12.58
CA THR A 75 6.33 -10.89 -12.00
C THR A 75 5.76 -11.21 -10.62
N PHE A 76 5.56 -10.19 -9.77
CA PHE A 76 4.90 -10.36 -8.48
C PHE A 76 3.44 -10.77 -8.62
N MET A 77 2.67 -10.13 -9.51
CA MET A 77 1.28 -10.54 -9.80
C MET A 77 1.19 -11.97 -10.35
N GLY A 78 2.26 -12.50 -10.96
CA GLY A 78 2.37 -13.89 -11.38
C GLY A 78 2.21 -14.88 -10.22
N THR A 79 2.60 -14.51 -8.99
CA THR A 79 2.37 -15.37 -7.81
C THR A 79 0.89 -15.47 -7.43
N TYR A 80 0.05 -14.58 -7.97
CA TYR A 80 -1.40 -14.55 -7.80
C TYR A 80 -2.16 -15.00 -9.06
N GLY A 81 -1.45 -15.59 -10.04
CA GLY A 81 -2.07 -16.18 -11.23
C GLY A 81 -2.12 -15.28 -12.46
N LEU A 82 -1.44 -14.12 -12.47
CA LEU A 82 -1.23 -13.38 -13.71
C LEU A 82 -0.37 -14.20 -14.68
N THR A 83 -0.85 -14.37 -15.90
CA THR A 83 -0.09 -15.00 -16.98
C THR A 83 0.02 -14.03 -18.16
N LEU A 84 1.25 -13.76 -18.58
CA LEU A 84 1.57 -12.99 -19.79
C LEU A 84 2.63 -13.78 -20.56
N THR A 85 2.52 -13.84 -21.88
CA THR A 85 3.56 -14.45 -22.70
C THR A 85 4.82 -13.57 -22.76
N LYS A 86 5.93 -14.14 -23.24
CA LYS A 86 7.18 -13.39 -23.44
C LYS A 86 7.01 -12.25 -24.46
N GLU A 87 6.09 -12.42 -25.40
CA GLU A 87 5.76 -11.47 -26.46
C GLU A 87 4.81 -10.36 -25.95
N GLU A 88 3.91 -10.68 -25.03
CA GLU A 88 2.96 -9.72 -24.44
C GLU A 88 3.63 -8.79 -23.43
N MET A 89 4.57 -9.30 -22.62
CA MET A 89 5.27 -8.55 -21.58
C MET A 89 5.82 -7.19 -22.06
N PRO A 90 6.63 -7.08 -23.14
CA PRO A 90 7.15 -5.80 -23.60
C PRO A 90 6.07 -4.85 -24.12
N ILE A 91 4.95 -5.36 -24.64
CA ILE A 91 3.83 -4.53 -25.10
C ILE A 91 3.13 -3.92 -23.89
N VAL A 92 2.88 -4.72 -22.85
CA VAL A 92 2.21 -4.28 -21.63
C VAL A 92 3.06 -3.30 -20.83
N THR A 93 4.36 -3.57 -20.65
CA THR A 93 5.26 -2.63 -19.93
C THR A 93 5.37 -1.29 -20.66
N ALA A 94 5.52 -1.28 -21.98
CA ALA A 94 5.58 -0.06 -22.77
C ALA A 94 4.28 0.75 -22.67
N TYR A 95 3.14 0.06 -22.75
CA TYR A 95 1.82 0.69 -22.61
C TYR A 95 1.63 1.30 -21.22
N LEU A 96 1.86 0.54 -20.15
CA LEU A 96 1.68 1.02 -18.77
C LEU A 96 2.64 2.17 -18.43
N THR A 97 3.89 2.12 -18.91
CA THR A 97 4.86 3.21 -18.75
C THR A 97 4.32 4.52 -19.35
N LYS A 98 3.71 4.45 -20.53
CA LYS A 98 3.13 5.61 -21.22
C LYS A 98 1.82 6.06 -20.59
N ALA A 99 0.91 5.12 -20.35
CA ALA A 99 -0.45 5.37 -19.86
C ALA A 99 -0.47 5.87 -18.42
N LEU A 100 0.51 5.46 -17.61
CA LEU A 100 0.66 5.81 -16.19
C LEU A 100 1.97 6.58 -15.95
N ALA A 101 2.29 7.47 -16.91
CA ALA A 101 3.38 8.41 -16.73
C ALA A 101 3.09 9.33 -15.53
N GLY A 102 4.15 9.69 -14.81
CA GLY A 102 4.09 10.50 -13.62
C GLY A 102 5.50 10.88 -13.19
N PRO A 103 5.67 11.66 -12.11
CA PRO A 103 6.99 11.91 -11.58
C PRO A 103 7.67 10.57 -11.29
N ALA A 104 8.91 10.42 -11.75
CA ALA A 104 9.70 9.26 -11.43
C ALA A 104 9.77 9.12 -9.91
N ARG A 105 9.62 7.88 -9.41
CA ARG A 105 9.76 7.68 -7.97
C ARG A 105 11.17 8.04 -7.53
N PRO A 106 11.32 8.64 -6.34
CA PRO A 106 12.64 8.82 -5.76
C PRO A 106 13.37 7.48 -5.73
N THR A 107 14.47 7.38 -6.46
CA THR A 107 15.34 6.21 -6.37
C THR A 107 16.03 6.25 -5.01
N GLY A 108 16.02 5.13 -4.29
CA GLY A 108 16.82 5.00 -3.08
C GLY A 108 18.28 5.37 -3.38
N VAL A 109 18.86 6.25 -2.57
CA VAL A 109 20.26 6.62 -2.70
C VAL A 109 21.09 5.38 -2.37
N ARG A 110 21.80 4.85 -3.38
CA ARG A 110 22.80 3.81 -3.14
C ARG A 110 23.96 4.48 -2.41
N MET A 111 24.25 4.04 -1.18
CA MET A 111 25.46 4.49 -0.50
C MET A 111 26.66 4.02 -1.33
N ALA A 112 27.58 4.95 -1.61
CA ALA A 112 28.78 4.65 -2.38
C ALA A 112 29.85 4.00 -1.49
N GLY A 113 30.56 3.03 -2.05
CA GLY A 113 31.66 2.34 -1.38
C GLY A 113 31.22 1.16 -0.50
N PRO A 114 32.18 0.49 0.14
CA PRO A 114 31.90 -0.61 1.06
C PRO A 114 31.12 -0.11 2.27
N ILE A 115 30.05 -0.82 2.65
CA ILE A 115 29.29 -0.58 3.87
C ILE A 115 29.59 -1.73 4.81
N GLU A 116 30.08 -1.43 6.01
CA GLU A 116 30.11 -2.39 7.10
C GLU A 116 28.79 -2.33 7.87
N ALA A 117 28.09 -3.46 7.96
CA ALA A 117 26.87 -3.60 8.73
C ALA A 117 27.00 -4.77 9.70
N THR A 118 26.61 -4.56 10.96
CA THR A 118 26.46 -5.64 11.93
C THR A 118 24.98 -5.95 12.10
N ILE A 119 24.61 -7.20 11.86
CA ILE A 119 23.24 -7.68 12.08
C ILE A 119 23.22 -8.47 13.39
N ARG A 120 22.28 -8.12 14.27
CA ARG A 120 21.95 -8.89 15.46
C ARG A 120 20.54 -9.42 15.28
N GLU A 121 20.36 -10.70 15.57
CA GLU A 121 19.07 -11.37 15.45
C GLU A 121 18.55 -11.78 16.83
N TRP A 122 17.24 -11.68 17.02
CA TRP A 122 16.55 -12.14 18.22
C TRP A 122 15.56 -13.23 17.85
N LYS A 123 15.63 -14.35 18.59
CA LYS A 123 14.70 -15.45 18.37
C LYS A 123 13.37 -15.14 19.03
N VAL A 124 12.36 -14.88 18.21
CA VAL A 124 10.97 -14.75 18.70
C VAL A 124 10.33 -16.12 18.93
N THR A 125 9.14 -16.13 19.54
CA THR A 125 8.38 -17.36 19.75
C THR A 125 8.15 -18.09 18.41
N PRO A 126 8.55 -19.37 18.30
CA PRO A 126 8.42 -20.14 17.07
C PRO A 126 6.98 -20.21 16.54
N GLY A 127 6.84 -20.27 15.22
CA GLY A 127 5.53 -20.42 14.57
C GLY A 127 4.64 -19.16 14.56
N THR A 128 5.12 -18.04 15.11
CA THR A 128 4.34 -16.79 15.16
C THR A 128 4.19 -16.10 13.80
N ARG A 129 5.14 -16.29 12.87
CA ARG A 129 5.28 -15.50 11.62
C ARG A 129 5.29 -14.00 11.93
N PRO A 130 6.40 -13.49 12.53
CA PRO A 130 6.51 -12.08 12.89
C PRO A 130 6.40 -11.19 11.64
N HIS A 131 5.61 -10.13 11.73
CA HIS A 131 5.39 -9.18 10.64
C HIS A 131 5.34 -7.73 11.19
N ASP A 132 5.62 -6.76 10.31
CA ASP A 132 5.59 -5.30 10.53
C ASP A 132 6.10 -4.83 11.91
N PRO A 133 7.42 -4.90 12.19
CA PRO A 133 7.94 -4.46 13.47
C PRO A 133 7.84 -2.93 13.63
N ALA A 134 7.46 -2.48 14.83
CA ALA A 134 7.40 -1.08 15.21
C ALA A 134 8.20 -0.85 16.50
N VAL A 135 9.08 0.15 16.49
CA VAL A 135 9.88 0.54 17.66
C VAL A 135 9.07 1.52 18.50
N ALA A 136 8.76 1.16 19.74
CA ALA A 136 8.08 2.03 20.68
C ALA A 136 9.06 3.03 21.33
N PRO A 137 8.57 4.15 21.91
CA PRO A 137 9.40 5.14 22.58
C PRO A 137 10.23 4.60 23.75
N ASP A 138 9.82 3.49 24.35
CA ASP A 138 10.55 2.78 25.41
C ASP A 138 11.67 1.86 24.87
N GLY A 139 11.89 1.86 23.55
CA GLY A 139 12.90 1.03 22.87
C GLY A 139 12.46 -0.41 22.60
N ALA A 140 11.25 -0.80 23.01
CA ALA A 140 10.73 -2.13 22.72
C ALA A 140 10.33 -2.26 21.25
N VAL A 141 10.58 -3.42 20.67
CA VAL A 141 10.16 -3.76 19.32
C VAL A 141 8.85 -4.55 19.40
N TRP A 142 7.77 -3.94 18.95
CA TRP A 142 6.50 -4.62 18.78
C TRP A 142 6.42 -5.27 17.40
N TYR A 143 5.78 -6.43 17.30
CA TYR A 143 5.55 -7.10 16.01
C TYR A 143 4.24 -7.88 16.04
N THR A 144 3.63 -8.10 14.88
CA THR A 144 2.45 -8.96 14.75
C THR A 144 2.85 -10.43 14.57
N GLY A 145 2.25 -11.33 15.34
CA GLY A 145 2.35 -12.78 15.15
C GLY A 145 1.22 -13.25 14.25
N GLN A 146 1.39 -13.11 12.94
CA GLN A 146 0.34 -13.30 11.95
C GLN A 146 -0.27 -14.72 11.99
N ALA A 147 0.55 -15.76 12.18
CA ALA A 147 0.05 -17.14 12.25
C ALA A 147 -0.53 -17.52 13.61
N SER A 148 -0.15 -16.83 14.69
CA SER A 148 -0.55 -17.18 16.05
C SER A 148 -1.65 -16.29 16.61
N SER A 149 -2.12 -15.28 15.86
CA SER A 149 -3.09 -14.27 16.32
C SER A 149 -2.64 -13.58 17.61
N ARG A 150 -1.41 -13.07 17.62
CA ARG A 150 -0.81 -12.42 18.80
C ARG A 150 -0.09 -11.14 18.41
N LEU A 151 0.15 -10.30 19.40
CA LEU A 151 1.10 -9.22 19.36
C LEU A 151 2.32 -9.63 20.19
N GLY A 152 3.53 -9.52 19.66
CA GLY A 152 4.77 -9.76 20.39
C GLY A 152 5.45 -8.44 20.76
N ARG A 153 6.02 -8.39 21.96
CA ARG A 153 6.91 -7.30 22.41
C ARG A 153 8.27 -7.90 22.71
N LEU A 154 9.27 -7.49 21.95
CA LEU A 154 10.67 -7.84 22.13
C LEU A 154 11.40 -6.71 22.85
N ASP A 155 12.08 -7.04 23.93
CA ASP A 155 13.14 -6.19 24.49
C ASP A 155 14.45 -6.50 23.72
N SER A 156 14.95 -5.54 22.95
CA SER A 156 16.16 -5.74 22.13
C SER A 156 17.45 -5.82 22.96
N SER A 157 17.44 -5.32 24.20
CA SER A 157 18.60 -5.35 25.10
C SER A 157 18.78 -6.71 25.75
N THR A 158 17.68 -7.37 26.14
CA THR A 158 17.69 -8.67 26.84
C THR A 158 17.35 -9.85 25.92
N GLY A 159 16.64 -9.59 24.82
CA GLY A 159 16.06 -10.61 23.96
C GLY A 159 14.78 -11.25 24.50
N GLU A 160 14.23 -10.74 25.61
CA GLU A 160 12.97 -11.23 26.17
C GLU A 160 11.79 -10.92 25.26
N VAL A 161 10.93 -11.90 25.05
CA VAL A 161 9.72 -11.76 24.23
C VAL A 161 8.47 -12.04 25.06
N ARG A 162 7.58 -11.05 25.13
CA ARG A 162 6.25 -11.19 25.72
C ARG A 162 5.19 -11.22 24.64
N ASN A 163 4.31 -12.22 24.69
CA ASN A 163 3.24 -12.39 23.70
C ASN A 163 1.87 -12.07 24.30
N TYR A 164 1.09 -11.27 23.58
CA TYR A 164 -0.26 -10.87 23.92
C TYR A 164 -1.24 -11.48 22.91
N PRO A 165 -2.13 -12.39 23.32
CA PRO A 165 -3.12 -12.95 22.41
C PRO A 165 -4.11 -11.87 21.95
N LEU A 166 -4.49 -11.90 20.68
CA LEU A 166 -5.53 -11.03 20.14
C LEU A 166 -6.85 -11.79 20.05
N ARG A 167 -7.95 -11.04 20.07
CA ARG A 167 -9.31 -11.57 19.87
C ARG A 167 -9.95 -10.89 18.67
N PRO A 168 -10.70 -11.64 17.82
CA PRO A 168 -10.90 -13.09 17.88
C PRO A 168 -9.63 -13.90 17.59
N ASP A 169 -9.58 -15.15 18.05
CA ASP A 169 -8.49 -16.09 17.71
C ASP A 169 -8.67 -16.55 16.26
N ASN A 170 -7.79 -16.06 15.38
CA ASN A 170 -7.83 -16.34 13.95
C ASN A 170 -6.86 -17.47 13.53
N THR A 171 -6.27 -18.20 14.49
CA THR A 171 -5.32 -19.30 14.18
C THR A 171 -5.94 -20.43 13.37
N LYS A 172 -7.28 -20.54 13.36
CA LYS A 172 -8.02 -21.56 12.62
C LYS A 172 -8.39 -21.15 11.19
N LEU A 173 -8.15 -19.90 10.80
CA LEU A 173 -8.48 -19.42 9.46
C LEU A 173 -7.41 -19.81 8.43
N PRO A 174 -7.79 -20.03 7.16
CA PRO A 174 -6.83 -20.34 6.09
C PRO A 174 -5.75 -19.27 5.99
N TYR A 175 -4.50 -19.69 5.76
CA TYR A 175 -3.33 -18.82 5.56
C TYR A 175 -2.82 -18.02 6.77
N GLY A 176 -3.39 -18.19 7.97
CA GLY A 176 -2.95 -17.43 9.14
C GLY A 176 -3.22 -15.94 8.97
N VAL A 177 -4.50 -15.59 8.76
CA VAL A 177 -5.00 -14.21 8.60
C VAL A 177 -5.05 -13.44 9.93
N GLY A 178 -4.02 -13.60 10.77
CA GLY A 178 -3.81 -12.74 11.93
C GLY A 178 -3.48 -11.30 11.50
N PRO A 179 -3.25 -10.41 12.48
CA PRO A 179 -2.88 -9.03 12.19
C PRO A 179 -1.63 -8.98 11.30
N HIS A 180 -1.64 -8.10 10.30
CA HIS A 180 -0.46 -7.84 9.46
C HIS A 180 0.31 -6.64 10.00
N GLY A 181 -0.35 -5.48 10.08
CA GLY A 181 0.31 -4.21 10.36
C GLY A 181 0.32 -3.76 11.81
N LEU A 182 1.40 -3.08 12.17
CA LEU A 182 1.44 -2.12 13.27
C LEU A 182 1.59 -0.71 12.70
N VAL A 183 0.88 0.24 13.30
CA VAL A 183 1.04 1.67 13.03
C VAL A 183 1.36 2.31 14.38
N ALA A 184 2.46 3.06 14.44
CA ALA A 184 2.93 3.77 15.62
C ALA A 184 2.81 5.28 15.41
#